data_AF-A0A8X6VYG8-F1
#
_entry.id   AF-A0A8X6VYG8-F1
#
_cell.length_a   1.000
_cell.length_b   1.000
_cell.length_c   1.000
_cell.angle_alpha   90.00
_cell.angle_beta   90.00
_cell.angle_gamma   90.00
#
_symmetry.space_group_name_H-M   'P 1'
#
loop_
_entity.id
_entity.type
_entity.pdbx_description
1 polymer ?
#
loop_
_entity_poly.entity_id
_entity_poly.type
_entity_poly.pdbx_seq_one_letter_code
_entity_poly.pdbx_strand_id
1 'polypeptide(L)'
;MVMYKGHYKNRLGKGSTAIGKHFNLGESTVREIKKNEAAIRKSVTSGTKLSTKFASYTRDKLLERTERAIAIWIEEQVQRRIPITGKSATSEEGAAKIFPEELAKIIEDGDYSADQVFNADETGLYWKKLPNRTYIAKDEKTASGHKASKDRVTSLLCSNA
;
A
#
# COMPACT_ATOMS: atom_id res chain seq x y z
N MET A 1 29.26 38.36 -32.00
CA MET A 1 27.99 37.61 -31.87
C MET A 1 27.97 36.92 -30.52
N VAL A 2 27.41 37.57 -29.49
CA VAL A 2 27.45 37.07 -28.10
C VAL A 2 26.10 36.44 -27.78
N MET A 3 26.05 35.11 -27.77
CA MET A 3 24.84 34.34 -27.46
C MET A 3 24.64 34.29 -25.93
N TYR A 4 23.91 35.24 -25.35
CA TYR A 4 23.51 35.15 -23.93
C TYR A 4 22.38 34.12 -23.74
N LYS A 5 22.79 32.94 -23.29
CA LYS A 5 22.13 32.00 -22.37
C LYS A 5 20.60 32.12 -22.25
N GLY A 6 19.89 31.25 -22.98
CA GLY A 6 18.45 31.04 -22.78
C GLY A 6 18.11 30.66 -21.34
N HIS A 7 17.17 31.40 -20.74
CA HIS A 7 16.69 31.13 -19.40
C HIS A 7 16.00 29.76 -19.34
N TYR A 8 16.56 28.84 -18.54
CA TYR A 8 15.96 27.52 -18.29
C TYR A 8 14.60 27.69 -17.60
N LYS A 9 13.52 27.21 -18.24
CA LYS A 9 12.15 27.18 -17.71
C LYS A 9 11.58 25.77 -17.85
N ASN A 10 10.86 25.28 -16.84
CA ASN A 10 10.13 24.01 -16.92
C ASN A 10 8.83 24.16 -17.74
N ARG A 11 8.05 23.08 -17.89
CA ARG A 11 6.76 23.08 -18.61
C ARG A 11 5.71 24.04 -18.02
N LEU A 12 5.93 24.53 -16.79
CA LEU A 12 5.11 25.52 -16.10
C LEU A 12 5.70 26.94 -16.17
N GLY A 13 6.74 27.15 -17.01
CA GLY A 13 7.41 28.44 -17.16
C GLY A 13 8.33 28.84 -16.01
N LYS A 14 8.51 27.99 -14.99
CA LYS A 14 9.31 28.31 -13.78
C LYS A 14 10.80 28.03 -14.01
N GLY A 15 11.65 28.95 -13.54
CA GLY A 15 13.11 28.82 -13.61
C GLY A 15 13.72 27.90 -12.55
N SER A 16 14.98 27.48 -12.74
CA SER A 16 15.71 26.56 -11.84
C SER A 16 15.74 27.04 -10.40
N THR A 17 15.99 28.32 -10.17
CA THR A 17 16.07 28.91 -8.83
C THR A 17 14.72 28.85 -8.10
N ALA A 18 13.62 29.13 -8.81
CA ALA A 18 12.27 29.09 -8.23
C ALA A 18 11.83 27.66 -7.89
N ILE A 19 12.20 26.69 -8.73
CA ILE A 19 11.96 25.26 -8.47
C ILE A 19 12.80 24.79 -7.29
N GLY A 20 14.08 25.17 -7.23
CA GLY A 20 14.98 24.84 -6.13
C GLY A 20 14.43 25.31 -4.79
N LYS A 21 13.98 26.57 -4.70
CA LYS A 21 13.34 27.11 -3.49
C LYS A 21 12.09 26.33 -3.07
N HIS A 22 11.21 25.98 -4.02
CA HIS A 22 9.96 25.27 -3.72
C HIS A 22 10.20 23.86 -3.15
N PHE A 23 11.24 23.17 -3.60
CA PHE A 23 11.56 21.80 -3.18
C PHE A 23 12.73 21.73 -2.19
N ASN A 24 13.21 22.87 -1.71
CA ASN A 24 14.40 22.99 -0.85
C ASN A 24 15.65 22.29 -1.43
N LEU A 25 15.87 22.45 -2.75
CA LEU A 25 17.00 21.90 -3.49
C LEU A 25 17.93 23.00 -4.00
N GLY A 26 19.23 22.69 -4.07
CA GLY A 26 20.23 23.57 -4.70
C GLY A 26 19.95 23.76 -6.19
N GLU A 27 20.20 24.96 -6.72
CA GLU A 27 19.95 25.25 -8.13
C GLU A 27 20.76 24.35 -9.08
N SER A 28 22.00 24.04 -8.70
CA SER A 28 22.86 23.07 -9.40
C SER A 28 22.22 21.68 -9.48
N THR A 29 21.62 21.21 -8.39
CA THR A 29 20.90 19.93 -8.31
C THR A 29 19.71 19.92 -9.27
N VAL A 30 18.92 21.01 -9.31
CA VAL A 30 17.78 21.11 -10.23
C VAL A 30 18.22 21.05 -11.69
N ARG A 31 19.36 21.67 -12.03
CA ARG A 31 19.94 21.63 -13.38
C ARG A 31 20.44 20.23 -13.73
N GLU A 32 21.10 19.54 -12.79
CA GLU A 32 21.63 18.19 -13.01
C GLU A 32 20.51 17.15 -13.16
N ILE A 33 19.45 17.24 -12.35
CA ILE A 33 18.24 16.40 -12.48
C ILE A 33 17.63 16.57 -13.87
N LYS A 34 17.55 17.80 -14.37
CA LYS A 34 17.04 18.07 -15.71
C LYS A 34 17.95 17.49 -16.79
N LYS A 35 19.27 17.67 -16.67
CA LYS A 35 20.25 17.14 -17.61
C LYS A 35 20.13 15.63 -17.74
N ASN A 36 19.84 14.94 -16.63
CA ASN A 36 19.67 13.49 -16.57
C ASN A 36 18.20 13.03 -16.72
N GLU A 37 17.27 13.91 -17.12
CA GLU A 37 15.83 13.61 -17.14
C GLU A 37 15.49 12.36 -17.95
N ALA A 38 16.08 12.18 -19.13
CA ALA A 38 15.78 11.04 -19.99
C ALA A 38 16.24 9.71 -19.37
N ALA A 39 17.41 9.69 -18.74
CA ALA A 39 17.94 8.53 -18.04
C ALA A 39 17.10 8.20 -16.80
N ILE A 40 16.69 9.22 -16.04
CA ILE A 40 15.81 9.08 -14.87
C ILE A 40 14.43 8.55 -15.29
N ARG A 41 13.86 9.05 -16.39
CA ARG A 41 12.58 8.53 -16.93
C ARG A 41 12.72 7.06 -17.35
N LYS A 42 13.79 6.71 -18.05
CA LYS A 42 14.06 5.33 -18.48
C LYS A 42 14.23 4.38 -17.28
N SER A 43 14.95 4.80 -16.23
CA SER A 43 15.13 3.98 -15.03
C SER A 43 13.83 3.83 -14.23
N VAL A 44 13.01 4.88 -14.13
CA VAL A 44 11.69 4.82 -13.50
C VAL A 44 10.78 3.86 -14.26
N THR A 45 10.70 3.95 -15.59
CA THR A 45 9.85 3.07 -16.41
C THR A 45 10.31 1.61 -16.38
N SER A 46 11.62 1.33 -16.39
CA SER A 46 12.14 -0.03 -16.27
C SER A 46 11.96 -0.64 -14.87
N GLY A 47 11.85 0.19 -13.83
CA GLY A 47 11.70 -0.25 -12.43
C GLY A 47 10.26 -0.33 -11.90
N THR A 48 9.27 0.21 -12.62
CA THR A 48 7.87 0.28 -12.16
C THR A 48 6.96 -0.67 -12.94
N LYS A 49 6.62 -1.82 -12.35
CA LYS A 49 5.45 -2.61 -12.78
C LYS A 49 4.19 -1.78 -12.51
N LEU A 50 3.70 -1.00 -13.49
CA LEU A 50 2.31 -0.54 -13.66
C LEU A 50 1.52 -0.02 -12.42
N SER A 51 2.17 0.32 -11.29
CA SER A 51 1.51 0.56 -9.99
C SER A 51 1.81 1.96 -9.46
N THR A 52 1.57 2.98 -10.28
CA THR A 52 1.56 4.39 -9.81
C THR A 52 0.31 5.13 -10.30
N LYS A 53 -0.68 4.43 -10.86
CA LYS A 53 -2.00 4.98 -11.18
C LYS A 53 -2.90 5.20 -9.94
N PHE A 54 -2.42 4.91 -8.73
CA PHE A 54 -3.24 4.96 -7.51
C PHE A 54 -3.38 6.33 -6.85
N ALA A 55 -2.61 7.35 -7.23
CA ALA A 55 -2.64 8.66 -6.55
C ALA A 55 -3.48 9.75 -7.27
N SER A 56 -4.14 9.43 -8.39
CA SER A 56 -4.90 10.41 -9.19
C SER A 56 -6.40 10.16 -9.28
N TYR A 57 -6.93 9.08 -8.69
CA TYR A 57 -8.38 8.95 -8.55
C TYR A 57 -8.81 9.73 -7.32
N THR A 58 -9.76 10.63 -7.50
CA THR A 58 -10.51 11.27 -6.41
C THR A 58 -10.97 10.18 -5.45
N ARG A 59 -10.53 10.23 -4.18
CA ARG A 59 -11.00 9.30 -3.15
C ARG A 59 -12.54 9.30 -3.17
N ASP A 60 -13.13 8.14 -3.34
CA ASP A 60 -14.58 7.98 -3.28
C ASP A 60 -15.07 8.32 -1.86
N LYS A 61 -16.15 9.10 -1.74
CA LYS A 61 -16.72 9.49 -0.44
C LYS A 61 -17.17 8.28 0.38
N LEU A 62 -17.58 7.19 -0.28
CA LEU A 62 -17.92 5.94 0.37
C LEU A 62 -16.68 5.30 0.98
N LEU A 63 -15.55 5.30 0.25
CA LEU A 63 -14.29 4.76 0.74
C LEU A 63 -13.80 5.51 1.99
N GLU A 64 -13.88 6.84 2.00
CA GLU A 64 -13.49 7.63 3.17
C GLU A 64 -14.38 7.34 4.40
N ARG A 65 -15.69 7.16 4.19
CA ARG A 65 -16.62 6.79 5.27
C ARG A 65 -16.30 5.41 5.82
N THR A 66 -16.02 4.44 4.95
CA THR A 66 -15.66 3.08 5.37
C THR A 66 -14.31 3.05 6.10
N GLU A 67 -13.31 3.81 5.64
CA GLU A 67 -12.01 3.91 6.31
C GLU A 67 -12.15 4.45 7.74
N ARG A 68 -13.00 5.47 7.93
CA ARG A 68 -13.30 6.01 9.27
C ARG A 68 -14.00 4.99 10.16
N ALA A 69 -14.99 4.28 9.64
CA ALA A 69 -15.70 3.25 10.40
C ALA A 69 -14.77 2.10 10.84
N ILE A 70 -13.90 1.65 9.94
CA ILE A 70 -12.90 0.61 10.23
C ILE A 70 -11.92 1.09 11.30
N ALA A 71 -11.47 2.34 11.23
CA ALA A 71 -10.57 2.91 12.25
C ALA A 71 -11.21 2.93 13.64
N ILE A 72 -12.47 3.39 13.76
CA ILE A 72 -13.21 3.40 15.03
C ILE A 72 -13.37 1.98 15.57
N TRP A 73 -13.73 1.02 14.70
CA TRP A 73 -13.91 -0.37 15.11
C TRP A 73 -12.59 -1.01 15.59
N ILE A 74 -11.46 -0.74 14.91
CA ILE A 74 -10.14 -1.19 15.34
C ILE A 74 -9.80 -0.65 16.72
N GLU A 75 -10.03 0.65 16.96
CA GLU A 75 -9.81 1.29 18.26
C GLU A 75 -10.64 0.61 19.36
N GLU A 76 -11.90 0.28 19.08
CA GLU A 76 -12.76 -0.46 20.01
C GLU A 76 -12.21 -1.86 20.32
N GLN A 77 -11.78 -2.61 19.30
CA GLN A 77 -11.21 -3.95 19.50
C GLN A 77 -9.92 -3.90 20.33
N VAL A 78 -9.06 -2.88 20.09
CA VAL A 78 -7.85 -2.64 20.89
C VAL A 78 -8.22 -2.36 22.34
N GLN A 79 -9.22 -1.52 22.59
CA GLN A 79 -9.69 -1.21 23.95
C GLN A 79 -10.22 -2.46 24.66
N ARG A 80 -10.89 -3.34 23.92
CA ARG A 80 -11.44 -4.62 24.43
C ARG A 80 -10.40 -5.73 24.53
N ARG A 81 -9.14 -5.46 24.17
CA ARG A 81 -8.03 -6.44 24.11
C ARG A 81 -8.34 -7.67 23.24
N ILE A 82 -9.17 -7.49 22.21
CA ILE A 82 -9.50 -8.54 21.25
C ILE A 82 -8.41 -8.54 20.17
N PRO A 83 -7.73 -9.69 19.92
CA PRO A 83 -6.70 -9.77 18.88
C PRO A 83 -7.28 -9.54 17.49
N ILE A 84 -6.76 -8.54 16.77
CA ILE A 84 -7.23 -8.16 15.42
C ILE A 84 -6.56 -9.01 14.31
N THR A 85 -5.64 -9.92 14.67
CA THR A 85 -4.91 -10.74 13.68
C THR A 85 -5.42 -12.18 13.64
N GLY A 86 -5.78 -12.64 12.44
CA GLY A 86 -6.30 -13.98 12.16
C GLY A 86 -5.27 -15.12 12.33
N LYS A 87 -4.97 -15.51 13.58
CA LYS A 87 -4.35 -16.81 13.88
C LYS A 87 -5.08 -17.58 14.99
N SER A 88 -6.13 -18.26 14.52
CA SER A 88 -6.55 -19.66 14.71
C SER A 88 -6.60 -20.32 16.10
N ALA A 89 -7.83 -20.69 16.47
CA ALA A 89 -8.27 -22.05 16.84
C ALA A 89 -7.55 -22.73 18.01
N THR A 90 -8.01 -22.42 19.22
CA THR A 90 -8.25 -23.45 20.24
C THR A 90 -9.46 -23.01 21.07
N SER A 91 -10.52 -23.83 21.06
CA SER A 91 -11.86 -23.62 21.66
C SER A 91 -12.86 -22.74 20.88
N GLU A 92 -13.31 -23.21 19.72
CA GLU A 92 -14.49 -22.65 19.02
C GLU A 92 -15.58 -23.69 18.71
N GLU A 93 -15.54 -24.90 19.28
CA GLU A 93 -16.58 -25.90 19.02
C GLU A 93 -17.99 -25.43 19.43
N GLY A 94 -18.10 -24.54 20.42
CA GLY A 94 -19.37 -23.92 20.81
C GLY A 94 -19.79 -22.78 19.89
N ALA A 95 -18.88 -21.85 19.58
CA ALA A 95 -19.16 -20.68 18.74
C ALA A 95 -19.49 -21.08 17.29
N ALA A 96 -18.77 -22.06 16.74
CA ALA A 96 -19.04 -22.57 15.39
C ALA A 96 -20.42 -23.23 15.27
N LYS A 97 -20.98 -23.77 16.36
CA LYS A 97 -22.33 -24.35 16.37
C LYS A 97 -23.44 -23.31 16.44
N ILE A 98 -23.18 -22.17 17.09
CA ILE A 98 -24.15 -21.09 17.27
C ILE A 98 -24.18 -20.16 16.06
N PHE A 99 -23.04 -20.00 15.38
CA PHE A 99 -22.88 -19.08 14.26
C PHE A 99 -23.95 -19.19 13.14
N PRO A 100 -24.37 -20.39 12.69
CA PRO A 100 -25.41 -20.50 11.65
C PRO A 100 -26.77 -19.92 12.08
N GLU A 101 -27.15 -20.08 13.35
CA GLU A 101 -28.42 -19.57 13.87
C GLU A 101 -28.40 -18.04 13.99
N GLU A 102 -27.30 -17.46 14.48
CA GLU A 102 -27.12 -16.01 14.54
C GLU A 102 -27.06 -15.38 13.16
N LEU A 103 -26.38 -16.00 12.21
CA LEU A 103 -26.30 -15.52 10.83
C LEU A 103 -27.68 -15.53 10.16
N ALA A 104 -28.46 -16.60 10.33
CA ALA A 104 -29.82 -16.69 9.80
C ALA A 104 -30.71 -15.56 10.35
N LYS A 105 -30.61 -15.27 11.65
CA LYS A 105 -31.35 -14.19 12.28
C LYS A 105 -30.98 -12.81 11.72
N ILE A 106 -29.68 -12.55 11.51
CA ILE A 106 -29.23 -11.28 10.91
C ILE A 106 -29.73 -11.12 9.47
N ILE A 107 -29.76 -12.21 8.70
CA ILE A 107 -30.28 -12.22 7.33
C ILE A 107 -31.78 -11.89 7.33
N GLU A 108 -32.56 -12.51 8.22
CA GLU A 108 -34.00 -12.29 8.36
C GLU A 108 -34.33 -10.90 8.89
N ASP A 109 -33.70 -10.46 9.99
CA ASP A 109 -33.90 -9.14 10.60
C ASP A 109 -33.54 -8.00 9.62
N GLY A 110 -32.61 -8.26 8.69
CA GLY A 110 -32.15 -7.31 7.69
C GLY A 110 -32.82 -7.40 6.32
N ASP A 111 -33.75 -8.35 6.11
CA ASP A 111 -34.40 -8.63 4.82
C ASP A 111 -33.40 -8.79 3.65
N TYR A 112 -32.27 -9.47 3.92
CA TYR A 112 -31.23 -9.68 2.92
C TYR A 112 -31.55 -10.88 2.02
N SER A 113 -31.45 -10.68 0.71
CA SER A 113 -31.48 -11.78 -0.26
C SER A 113 -30.14 -12.52 -0.29
N ALA A 114 -30.15 -13.78 -0.74
CA ALA A 114 -28.92 -14.59 -0.86
C ALA A 114 -27.83 -13.90 -1.70
N ASP A 115 -28.24 -13.14 -2.73
CA ASP A 115 -27.33 -12.38 -3.60
C ASP A 115 -26.58 -11.23 -2.90
N GLN A 116 -27.06 -10.83 -1.72
CA GLN A 116 -26.47 -9.78 -0.88
C GLN A 116 -25.58 -10.34 0.24
N VAL A 117 -25.48 -11.66 0.35
CA VAL A 117 -24.63 -12.33 1.35
C VAL A 117 -23.30 -12.67 0.69
N PHE A 118 -22.23 -12.05 1.17
CA PHE A 118 -20.87 -12.26 0.65
C PHE A 118 -20.02 -12.96 1.70
N ASN A 119 -19.27 -13.98 1.28
CA ASN A 119 -18.17 -14.50 2.09
C ASN A 119 -17.03 -13.46 2.09
N ALA A 120 -16.40 -13.25 3.23
CA ALA A 120 -15.25 -12.36 3.36
C ALA A 120 -14.13 -13.06 4.13
N ASP A 121 -12.91 -13.01 3.60
CA ASP A 121 -11.73 -13.58 4.26
C ASP A 121 -10.52 -12.63 4.17
N GLU A 122 -9.71 -12.63 5.22
CA GLU A 122 -8.49 -11.81 5.31
C GLU A 122 -7.29 -12.59 4.75
N THR A 123 -6.66 -12.04 3.70
CA THR A 123 -5.41 -12.59 3.18
C THR A 123 -4.22 -11.66 3.41
N GLY A 124 -3.11 -12.22 3.87
CA GLY A 124 -1.86 -11.51 4.08
C GLY A 124 -0.90 -11.70 2.90
N LEU A 125 -0.68 -10.64 2.12
CA LEU A 125 0.32 -10.63 1.05
C LEU A 125 1.66 -10.12 1.58
N TYR A 126 2.73 -10.91 1.42
CA TYR A 126 4.07 -10.43 1.73
C TYR A 126 4.56 -9.50 0.62
N TRP A 127 4.95 -8.29 1.00
CA TRP A 127 5.54 -7.32 0.10
C TRP A 127 6.97 -7.05 0.58
N LYS A 128 7.95 -7.02 -0.32
CA LYS A 128 9.41 -7.02 -0.03
C LYS A 128 10.00 -8.29 0.63
N LYS A 129 9.39 -9.46 0.45
CA LYS A 129 10.02 -10.73 0.89
C LYS A 129 11.28 -11.00 0.06
N LEU A 130 12.46 -10.90 0.68
CA LEU A 130 13.70 -11.36 0.06
C LEU A 130 13.61 -12.87 -0.21
N PRO A 131 14.20 -13.38 -1.30
CA PRO A 131 14.33 -14.82 -1.52
C PRO A 131 15.01 -15.47 -0.31
N ASN A 132 14.55 -16.63 0.12
CA ASN A 132 15.13 -17.37 1.26
C ASN A 132 16.61 -17.77 1.04
N ARG A 133 17.16 -17.56 -0.17
CA ARG A 133 18.51 -17.92 -0.56
C ARG A 133 19.18 -16.74 -1.25
N THR A 134 19.90 -15.94 -0.48
CA THR A 134 20.90 -15.02 -1.02
C THR A 134 22.11 -15.86 -1.44
N TYR A 135 22.42 -15.90 -2.74
CA TYR A 135 23.71 -16.41 -3.20
C TYR A 135 24.78 -15.42 -2.77
N ILE A 136 25.58 -15.82 -1.80
CA ILE A 136 26.73 -15.05 -1.33
C ILE A 136 27.76 -15.03 -2.47
N ALA A 137 28.23 -13.85 -2.87
CA ALA A 137 29.31 -13.72 -3.84
C ALA A 137 30.57 -14.41 -3.28
N LYS A 138 31.42 -15.00 -4.14
CA LYS A 138 32.57 -15.83 -3.72
C LYS A 138 33.55 -15.15 -2.75
N ASP A 139 33.49 -13.83 -2.62
CA ASP A 139 34.41 -13.01 -1.83
C ASP A 139 33.88 -12.62 -0.44
N GLU A 140 32.65 -12.99 -0.08
CA GLU A 140 32.04 -12.62 1.20
C GLU A 140 31.98 -13.84 2.14
N LYS A 141 32.82 -13.84 3.19
CA LYS A 141 33.03 -15.05 4.03
C LYS A 141 31.93 -15.35 5.04
N THR A 142 31.07 -14.39 5.38
CA THR A 142 29.96 -14.59 6.33
C THR A 142 28.89 -13.50 6.18
N ALA A 143 27.65 -13.89 5.89
CA ALA A 143 26.49 -13.02 6.09
C ALA A 143 25.94 -13.30 7.49
N SER A 144 26.12 -12.38 8.45
CA SER A 144 25.45 -12.51 9.75
C SER A 144 23.94 -12.45 9.53
N GLY A 145 23.21 -13.37 10.16
CA GLY A 145 21.81 -13.69 9.85
C GLY A 145 20.92 -12.46 9.67
N HIS A 146 20.68 -12.08 8.41
CA HIS A 146 19.78 -11.00 8.10
C HIS A 146 18.36 -11.54 8.14
N LYS A 147 17.66 -11.30 9.25
CA LYS A 147 16.23 -11.63 9.39
C LYS A 147 15.46 -10.68 8.46
N ALA A 148 15.11 -11.16 7.27
CA ALA A 148 14.38 -10.35 6.29
C ALA A 148 13.11 -9.76 6.94
N SER A 149 12.94 -8.44 6.84
CA SER A 149 11.70 -7.78 7.26
C SER A 149 10.54 -8.41 6.50
N LYS A 150 9.60 -9.01 7.22
CA LYS A 150 8.38 -9.57 6.64
C LYS A 150 7.32 -8.48 6.65
N ASP A 151 7.50 -7.46 5.80
CA ASP A 151 6.43 -6.50 5.58
C ASP A 151 5.25 -7.25 4.94
N ARG A 152 4.05 -7.10 5.51
CA ARG A 152 2.81 -7.69 5.01
C ARG A 152 1.81 -6.59 4.69
N VAL A 153 1.11 -6.75 3.58
CA VAL A 153 -0.10 -6.01 3.24
C VAL A 153 -1.27 -6.95 3.49
N THR A 154 -2.16 -6.57 4.40
CA THR A 154 -3.42 -7.27 4.64
C THR A 154 -4.45 -6.80 3.61
N SER A 155 -5.18 -7.74 3.00
CA SER A 155 -6.30 -7.46 2.11
C SER A 155 -7.51 -8.26 2.57
N LEU A 156 -8.66 -7.60 2.73
CA LEU A 156 -9.95 -8.26 2.88
C LEU A 156 -10.50 -8.56 1.49
N LEU A 157 -10.79 -9.83 1.20
CA LEU A 157 -11.38 -10.25 -0.07
C LEU A 157 -12.80 -10.72 0.20
N CYS A 158 -13.75 -10.24 -0.62
CA CYS A 158 -15.14 -10.64 -0.54
C CYS A 158 -15.59 -11.30 -1.84
N SER A 159 -16.36 -12.38 -1.75
CA SER A 159 -16.95 -13.07 -2.90
C SER A 159 -18.35 -13.57 -2.55
N ASN A 160 -19.29 -13.42 -3.48
CA ASN A 160 -20.54 -14.18 -3.44
C ASN A 160 -20.26 -15.60 -4.00
N ALA A 161 -20.93 -16.61 -3.45
CA ALA A 161 -20.72 -18.02 -3.79
C ALA A 161 -21.49 -18.42 -5.06
#